data_AF-A0A267F601-F1
#
_entry.id   AF-A0A267F601-F1
#
_cell.length_a   1.000
_cell.length_b   1.000
_cell.length_c   1.000
_cell.angle_alpha   90.00
_cell.angle_beta   90.00
_cell.angle_gamma   90.00
#
_symmetry.space_group_name_H-M   'P 1'
#
loop_
_entity.id
_entity.type
_entity.pdbx_description
1 polymer ?
#
loop_
_entity_poly.entity_id
_entity_poly.type
_entity_poly.pdbx_seq_one_letter_code
_entity_poly.pdbx_strand_id
1 'polypeptide(L)'
;HQALQVYSAHDSTVAAFLHAFQVFNGLRPPMAAGIIAELYASGEFRLVYKNSTEQPAVHQLSIPFCPPPCFLPQLESEMRHRGVWAETAQAMCGGGGGDFAEDSQQAEPLGVVYNFILVIVLSVSWLPLLY
;
A
#
# COMPACT_ATOMS: atom_id res chain seq x y z
N HIS A 1 4.66 21.54 -6.59
CA HIS A 1 5.47 20.88 -5.54
C HIS A 1 4.53 20.08 -4.65
N GLN A 2 4.69 18.77 -4.59
CA GLN A 2 3.88 17.89 -3.73
C GLN A 2 4.76 17.51 -2.52
N ALA A 3 4.35 17.91 -1.32
CA ALA A 3 5.15 17.72 -0.10
C ALA A 3 4.81 16.43 0.66
N LEU A 4 3.63 15.86 0.41
CA LEU A 4 3.14 14.66 1.07
C LEU A 4 2.32 13.83 0.08
N GLN A 5 2.56 12.52 0.06
CA GLN A 5 1.76 11.53 -0.66
C GLN A 5 1.33 10.47 0.36
N VAL A 6 0.05 10.10 0.31
CA VAL A 6 -0.54 9.14 1.26
C VAL A 6 -1.19 8.02 0.47
N TYR A 7 -0.84 6.78 0.81
CA TYR A 7 -1.40 5.57 0.23
C TYR A 7 -2.19 4.83 1.30
N SER A 8 -3.49 4.64 1.06
CA SER A 8 -4.32 3.77 1.89
C SER A 8 -4.24 2.34 1.34
N ALA A 9 -3.86 1.38 2.17
CA ALA A 9 -3.59 0.02 1.75
C ALA A 9 -3.96 -1.00 2.85
N HIS A 10 -3.80 -2.28 2.52
CA HIS A 10 -4.09 -3.39 3.43
C HIS A 10 -2.87 -3.79 4.26
N ASP A 11 -3.11 -4.56 5.32
CA ASP A 11 -2.07 -5.14 6.18
C ASP A 11 -1.06 -5.99 5.37
N SER A 12 -1.54 -6.72 4.36
CA SER A 12 -0.69 -7.46 3.42
C SER A 12 0.27 -6.54 2.65
N THR A 13 -0.18 -5.35 2.25
CA THR A 13 0.65 -4.36 1.55
C THR A 13 1.72 -3.79 2.50
N VAL A 14 1.36 -3.48 3.73
CA VAL A 14 2.30 -3.00 4.75
C VAL A 14 3.36 -4.07 5.05
N ALA A 15 2.95 -5.33 5.22
CA ALA A 15 3.87 -6.45 5.40
C ALA A 15 4.80 -6.65 4.20
N ALA A 16 4.27 -6.64 2.97
CA ALA A 16 5.06 -6.77 1.75
C ALA A 16 6.07 -5.63 1.58
N PHE A 17 5.66 -4.39 1.89
CA PHE A 17 6.53 -3.23 1.87
C PHE A 17 7.69 -3.40 2.87
N LEU A 18 7.38 -3.73 4.14
CA LEU A 18 8.42 -3.94 5.16
C LEU A 18 9.35 -5.11 4.78
N HIS A 19 8.82 -6.13 4.10
CA HIS A 19 9.61 -7.24 3.58
C HIS A 19 10.60 -6.81 2.50
N ALA A 20 10.19 -5.94 1.57
CA ALA A 20 11.06 -5.42 0.52
C ALA A 20 12.27 -4.67 1.10
N PHE A 21 12.08 -3.98 2.23
CA PHE A 21 13.15 -3.30 2.96
C PHE A 21 13.90 -4.20 3.97
N GLN A 22 13.56 -5.50 4.05
CA GLN A 22 14.14 -6.46 5.00
C GLN A 22 14.00 -6.05 6.48
N VAL A 23 12.91 -5.35 6.81
CA VAL A 23 12.62 -4.80 8.16
C VAL A 23 11.30 -5.34 8.73
N PHE A 24 10.68 -6.29 8.05
CA PHE A 24 9.48 -6.96 8.53
C PHE A 24 9.80 -7.88 9.71
N ASN A 25 9.00 -7.79 10.77
CA ASN A 25 9.20 -8.52 12.02
C ASN A 25 8.45 -9.87 12.08
N GLY A 26 7.81 -10.30 11.00
CA GLY A 26 7.05 -11.55 10.96
C GLY A 26 5.65 -11.46 11.60
N LEU A 27 5.28 -10.32 12.18
CA LEU A 27 3.99 -10.13 12.83
C LEU A 27 3.04 -9.41 11.88
N ARG A 28 1.75 -9.79 11.94
CA ARG A 28 0.71 -9.09 11.17
C ARG A 28 0.69 -7.60 11.59
N PRO A 29 0.75 -6.65 10.64
CA PRO A 29 0.56 -5.24 10.95
C PRO A 29 -0.77 -5.02 11.68
N PRO A 30 -0.78 -4.34 12.84
CA PRO A 30 -2.01 -4.07 13.58
C PRO A 30 -2.89 -3.05 12.83
N MET A 31 -4.13 -2.92 13.29
CA MET A 31 -5.07 -1.94 12.76
C MET A 31 -4.48 -0.53 12.82
N ALA A 32 -4.64 0.23 11.73
CA ALA A 32 -4.08 1.57 11.57
C ALA A 32 -2.54 1.66 11.71
N ALA A 33 -1.83 0.55 11.53
CA ALA A 33 -0.38 0.60 11.36
C ALA A 33 -0.02 1.37 10.08
N GLY A 34 1.03 2.18 10.15
CA GLY A 34 1.46 3.04 9.07
C GLY A 34 2.97 3.06 8.91
N ILE A 35 3.40 3.22 7.67
CA ILE A 35 4.80 3.43 7.30
C ILE A 35 4.95 4.89 6.88
N ILE A 36 5.97 5.55 7.39
CA ILE A 36 6.33 6.92 7.03
C ILE A 36 7.72 6.87 6.42
N ALA A 37 7.81 7.28 5.16
CA ALA A 37 9.07 7.41 4.43
C ALA A 37 9.39 8.91 4.29
N GLU A 38 10.49 9.33 4.90
CA GLU A 38 10.92 10.72 4.92
C GLU A 38 12.15 10.89 4.02
N LEU A 39 12.12 11.91 3.17
CA LEU A 39 13.25 12.32 2.36
C LEU A 39 13.66 13.74 2.78
N TYR A 40 14.88 13.87 3.28
CA TYR A 40 15.43 15.14 3.75
C TYR A 40 16.10 15.89 2.58
N ALA A 41 16.21 17.21 2.70
CA ALA A 41 16.90 18.05 1.70
C ALA A 41 18.39 17.69 1.53
N SER A 42 19.01 17.06 2.54
CA SER A 42 20.36 16.48 2.47
C SER A 42 20.45 15.25 1.56
N GLY A 43 19.32 14.71 1.09
CA GLY A 43 19.24 13.44 0.38
C GLY A 43 19.18 12.21 1.32
N GLU A 44 19.14 12.42 2.63
CA GLU A 44 18.97 11.35 3.61
C GLU A 44 17.55 10.80 3.55
N PHE A 45 17.44 9.47 3.51
CA PHE A 45 16.19 8.73 3.56
C PHE A 45 16.01 8.09 4.93
N ARG A 46 14.84 8.27 5.53
CA ARG A 46 14.46 7.59 6.78
C ARG A 46 13.16 6.85 6.62
N LEU A 47 13.13 5.64 7.15
CA LEU A 47 11.94 4.82 7.19
C LEU A 47 11.50 4.64 8.65
N VAL A 48 10.23 4.87 8.89
CA VAL A 48 9.65 4.90 10.21
C VAL A 48 8.37 4.06 10.20
N TYR A 49 8.19 3.22 11.22
CA TYR A 49 7.01 2.36 11.35
C TYR A 49 6.25 2.64 12.64
N LYS A 50 4.97 2.95 12.50
CA LYS A 50 4.05 3.20 13.61
C LYS A 50 3.07 2.03 13.70
N ASN A 51 3.19 1.25 14.76
CA ASN A 51 2.35 0.06 15.01
C ASN A 51 1.52 0.14 16.30
N SER A 52 1.68 1.19 17.11
CA SER A 52 0.90 1.41 18.33
C SER A 52 0.49 2.86 18.45
N THR A 53 -0.70 3.08 18.99
CA THR A 53 -1.22 4.41 19.37
C THR A 53 -0.85 4.77 20.81
N GLU A 54 -0.48 3.79 21.64
CA GLU A 54 -0.11 3.97 23.04
C GLU A 54 1.30 4.55 23.18
N GLN A 55 2.17 4.25 22.22
CA GLN A 55 3.53 4.75 22.19
C GLN A 55 3.60 6.02 21.32
N PRO A 56 3.97 7.18 21.88
CA PRO A 56 4.12 8.40 21.10
C PRO A 56 5.36 8.37 20.20
N ALA A 57 6.38 7.60 20.60
CA ALA A 57 7.60 7.43 19.83
C ALA A 57 7.37 6.52 18.63
N VAL A 58 7.81 6.97 17.46
CA VAL A 58 7.73 6.18 16.23
C VAL A 58 9.04 5.43 16.04
N HIS A 59 8.97 4.14 15.70
CA HIS A 59 10.16 3.31 15.58
C HIS A 59 10.84 3.58 14.24
N GLN A 60 12.04 4.17 14.29
CA GLN A 60 12.90 4.27 13.12
C GLN A 60 13.42 2.89 12.75
N LEU A 61 13.21 2.50 11.50
CA LEU A 61 13.65 1.21 10.97
C LEU A 61 15.07 1.34 10.43
N SER A 62 15.93 0.39 10.80
CA SER A 62 17.28 0.26 10.25
C SER A 62 17.25 -0.64 9.03
N ILE A 63 17.53 -0.09 7.85
CA ILE A 63 17.54 -0.83 6.59
C ILE A 63 18.87 -1.61 6.52
N PRO A 64 18.87 -2.95 6.55
CA PRO A 64 20.10 -3.74 6.68
C PRO A 64 21.13 -3.49 5.56
N PHE A 65 20.66 -3.14 4.38
CA PHE A 65 21.48 -2.89 3.19
C PHE A 65 21.77 -1.41 2.94
N CYS A 66 21.28 -0.52 3.79
CA CYS A 66 21.57 0.91 3.74
C CYS A 66 21.73 1.44 5.17
N PRO A 67 22.92 1.28 5.78
CA PRO A 67 23.16 1.73 7.15
C PRO A 67 23.05 3.26 7.27
N PRO A 68 22.64 3.78 8.43
CA PRO A 68 22.50 5.23 8.63
C PRO A 68 23.86 5.94 8.66
N PRO A 69 23.99 7.13 8.03
CA PRO A 69 22.98 7.82 7.23
C PRO A 69 22.76 7.16 5.86
N CYS A 70 21.51 6.82 5.55
CA CYS A 70 21.13 6.21 4.28
C CYS A 70 20.77 7.31 3.27
N PHE A 71 21.48 7.38 2.14
CA PHE A 71 21.20 8.34 1.09
C PHE A 71 20.36 7.73 -0.04
N LEU A 72 19.45 8.52 -0.62
CA LEU A 72 18.54 8.08 -1.68
C LEU A 72 19.24 7.37 -2.86
N PRO A 73 20.39 7.84 -3.40
CA PRO A 73 21.04 7.16 -4.53
C PRO A 73 21.59 5.78 -4.18
N GLN A 74 22.10 5.62 -2.95
CA GLN A 74 22.59 4.33 -2.46
C GLN A 74 21.42 3.37 -2.26
N LEU A 75 20.34 3.86 -1.66
CA LEU A 75 19.12 3.08 -1.48
C LEU A 75 18.56 2.61 -2.82
N GLU A 76 18.46 3.49 -3.81
CA GLU A 76 17.96 3.15 -5.14
C GLU A 76 18.82 2.05 -5.79
N SER A 77 20.15 2.19 -5.75
CA SER A 77 21.08 1.20 -6.30
C SER A 77 20.87 -0.19 -5.66
N GLU A 78 20.74 -0.24 -4.33
CA GLU A 78 20.53 -1.50 -3.60
C GLU A 78 19.15 -2.11 -3.89
N MET A 79 18.10 -1.31 -3.96
CA MET A 79 16.75 -1.79 -4.29
C MET A 79 16.70 -2.34 -5.72
N ARG A 80 17.37 -1.69 -6.68
CA ARG A 80 17.52 -2.20 -8.06
C ARG A 80 18.27 -3.51 -8.10
N HIS A 81 19.40 -3.61 -7.40
CA HIS A 81 20.19 -4.84 -7.32
C HIS A 81 19.38 -6.03 -6.78
N ARG A 82 18.44 -5.75 -5.88
CA ARG A 82 17.54 -6.74 -5.27
C ARG A 82 16.31 -7.09 -6.11
N GLY A 83 16.17 -6.53 -7.32
CA GLY A 83 15.03 -6.80 -8.20
C GLY A 83 13.74 -6.11 -7.74
N VAL A 84 13.82 -5.13 -6.84
CA VAL A 84 12.67 -4.35 -6.37
C VAL A 84 12.55 -3.10 -7.25
N TRP A 85 12.12 -3.30 -8.50
CA TRP A 85 11.84 -2.22 -9.45
C TRP A 85 10.68 -2.59 -10.40
N ALA A 86 9.96 -1.57 -10.87
CA ALA A 86 8.66 -1.75 -11.51
C ALA A 86 8.75 -2.53 -12.83
N GLU A 87 9.78 -2.30 -13.63
CA GLU A 87 9.88 -2.86 -14.96
C GLU A 87 10.32 -4.34 -14.95
N THR A 88 10.86 -4.84 -13.83
CA THR A 88 11.01 -6.30 -13.63
C THR A 88 9.72 -7.02 -13.31
N ALA A 89 8.68 -6.36 -12.79
CA ALA A 89 7.48 -7.06 -12.32
C ALA A 89 6.80 -7.84 -13.47
N GLN A 90 6.72 -7.22 -14.65
CA GLN A 90 6.19 -7.85 -15.86
C GLN A 90 7.13 -8.92 -16.41
N ALA A 91 8.44 -8.74 -16.34
CA ALA A 91 9.39 -9.74 -16.82
C ALA A 91 9.44 -10.99 -15.91
N MET A 92 9.28 -10.81 -14.59
CA MET A 92 9.33 -11.89 -13.60
C MET A 92 8.02 -12.67 -13.52
N CYS A 93 6.88 -12.01 -13.73
CA CYS A 93 5.56 -12.64 -13.74
C CYS A 93 5.10 -13.02 -15.16
N GLY A 94 5.72 -12.45 -16.20
CA GLY A 94 5.44 -12.67 -17.62
C GLY A 94 6.10 -13.95 -18.14
N GLY A 95 5.74 -15.09 -17.56
CA GLY A 95 6.08 -16.40 -18.12
C GLY A 95 5.23 -16.69 -19.34
N GLY A 96 5.72 -16.35 -20.55
CA GLY A 96 5.14 -16.74 -21.83
C GLY A 96 3.88 -15.95 -22.21
N GLY A 97 3.86 -15.39 -23.41
CA GLY A 97 2.73 -14.64 -23.96
C GLY A 97 1.44 -15.46 -24.00
N GLY A 98 0.61 -15.28 -22.99
CA GLY A 98 -0.83 -15.27 -23.14
C GLY A 98 -1.26 -13.82 -23.04
N ASP A 99 -1.85 -13.30 -24.12
CA ASP A 99 -2.42 -11.95 -24.18
C ASP A 99 -3.43 -11.77 -23.03
N PHE A 100 -2.99 -11.16 -21.93
CA PHE A 100 -3.92 -10.49 -21.03
C PHE A 100 -4.24 -9.16 -21.68
N ALA A 101 -5.24 -9.19 -22.56
CA ALA A 101 -5.94 -8.00 -22.99
C ALA A 101 -6.29 -7.16 -21.76
N GLU A 102 -6.03 -5.88 -21.89
CA GLU A 102 -6.47 -4.79 -21.03
C GLU A 102 -7.98 -4.87 -20.84
N ASP A 103 -8.44 -5.64 -19.85
CA ASP A 103 -9.84 -5.64 -19.42
C ASP A 103 -10.02 -4.63 -18.29
N SER A 104 -9.92 -3.36 -18.68
CA SER A 104 -10.49 -2.25 -17.92
C SER A 104 -11.98 -2.12 -18.28
N GLN A 105 -12.79 -3.14 -18.01
CA GLN A 105 -14.26 -3.02 -17.95
C GLN A 105 -14.76 -3.51 -16.59
N GLN A 106 -14.73 -2.58 -15.64
CA GLN A 106 -15.81 -2.30 -14.71
C GLN A 106 -16.86 -3.41 -14.51
N ALA A 107 -16.52 -4.45 -13.75
CA ALA A 107 -17.51 -5.33 -13.16
C ALA A 107 -17.82 -4.80 -11.75
N GLU A 108 -18.78 -3.88 -11.65
CA GLU A 108 -19.46 -3.61 -10.38
C GLU A 108 -19.98 -4.97 -9.86
N PRO A 109 -19.60 -5.43 -8.66
CA PRO A 109 -20.08 -6.72 -8.18
C PRO A 109 -21.61 -6.65 -8.10
N LEU A 110 -22.30 -7.62 -8.70
CA LEU A 110 -23.77 -7.72 -8.72
C LEU A 110 -24.43 -7.50 -7.35
N GLY A 111 -23.67 -7.71 -6.26
CA GLY A 111 -24.06 -7.39 -4.90
C GLY A 111 -24.31 -5.89 -4.62
N VAL A 112 -23.51 -4.98 -5.18
CA VAL A 112 -23.71 -3.52 -4.98
C VAL A 112 -24.98 -3.05 -5.68
N VAL A 113 -25.20 -3.49 -6.93
CA VAL A 113 -26.42 -3.16 -7.69
C VAL A 113 -27.66 -3.74 -7.01
N TYR A 114 -27.61 -5.00 -6.56
CA TYR A 114 -28.73 -5.62 -5.85
C TYR A 114 -29.06 -4.88 -4.54
N ASN A 115 -28.04 -4.48 -3.78
CA ASN A 115 -28.26 -3.79 -2.50
C ASN A 115 -28.85 -2.39 -2.70
N PHE A 116 -28.39 -1.64 -3.71
CA PHE A 116 -28.97 -0.34 -4.07
C PHE A 116 -30.44 -0.46 -4.51
N ILE A 117 -30.76 -1.45 -5.35
CA ILE A 117 -32.14 -1.68 -5.80
C ILE A 117 -33.04 -2.06 -4.60
N LEU A 118 -32.55 -2.91 -3.69
CA LEU A 118 -33.31 -3.30 -2.50
C LEU A 118 -33.64 -2.09 -1.60
N VAL A 119 -32.68 -1.20 -1.38
CA VAL A 119 -32.87 0.02 -0.56
C VAL A 119 -33.89 0.97 -1.21
N ILE A 120 -33.84 1.16 -2.53
CA ILE A 120 -34.81 1.99 -3.25
C ILE A 120 -36.21 1.37 -3.18
N VAL A 121 -36.35 0.07 -3.41
CA VAL A 121 -37.65 -0.61 -3.35
C VAL A 121 -38.24 -0.55 -1.94
N LEU A 122 -37.42 -0.81 -0.90
CA LEU A 122 -37.88 -0.74 0.49
C LEU A 122 -38.27 0.68 0.91
N SER A 123 -37.55 1.71 0.46
CA SER A 123 -37.91 3.10 0.76
C SER A 123 -39.19 3.55 0.05
N VAL A 124 -39.36 3.24 -1.23
CA VAL A 124 -40.56 3.61 -2.00
C VAL A 124 -41.81 2.85 -1.52
N SER A 125 -41.65 1.62 -1.03
CA SER A 125 -42.76 0.83 -0.45
C SER A 125 -43.30 1.41 0.86
N TRP A 126 -42.52 2.23 1.56
CA TRP A 126 -42.93 2.88 2.82
C TRP A 126 -43.45 4.31 2.62
N LEU A 127 -43.25 4.91 1.44
CA LEU A 127 -43.80 6.24 1.13
C LEU A 127 -45.34 6.35 1.20
N PRO A 128 -46.15 5.35 0.80
CA PRO A 128 -47.61 5.46 0.87
C PRO A 128 -48.21 5.26 2.27
N LEU A 129 -47.39 5.02 3.32
CA LEU A 129 -47.84 4.92 4.71
C LEU A 129 -47.64 6.22 5.51
N LEU A 130 -47.04 7.25 4.90
CA LEU A 130 -46.78 8.55 5.52
C LEU A 130 -47.58 9.70 4.88
N TYR A 131 -48.60 9.39 4.06
CA TYR A 131 -49.57 10.36 3.54
C TYR A 131 -51.01 9.91 3.86
#